data_AF-A0A6P2RXA4-F1
#
_entry.id   AF-A0A6P2RXA4-F1
#
_cell.length_a   1.000
_cell.length_b   1.000
_cell.length_c   1.000
_cell.angle_alpha   90.00
_cell.angle_beta   90.00
_cell.angle_gamma   90.00
#
_symmetry.space_group_name_H-M   'P 1'
#
loop_
_entity.id
_entity.type
_entity.pdbx_description
1 polymer ?
#
loop_
_entity_poly.entity_id
_entity_poly.type
_entity_poly.pdbx_seq_one_letter_code
_entity_poly.pdbx_strand_id
1 'polypeptide(L)'
;MAGSRFVGHIKMWFFFVPLLSVALMPAVPDSSLFEIPDAEAASVVASLGEVRTAEAINATNRTFKHYFVETGLVQASMEQTRDPQIEDGGMTDFANRWVHNFWRLVYRMVYRLTVMKYWLLGTLVFGAAMFIDGTVRRKVRAAAAGYVSPLSFHLAGHGILLVFGVAFTVLIAPVPLLAPYWLAIAGCLGALLWKAASSYQ
;
A
#
# COMPACT_ATOMS: atom_id res chain seq x y z
N MET A 1 -2.33 31.98 -1.29
CA MET A 1 -2.84 30.60 -1.46
C MET A 1 -2.88 29.91 -0.10
N ALA A 2 -4.00 30.00 0.62
CA ALA A 2 -4.18 29.29 1.89
C ALA A 2 -4.39 27.80 1.58
N GLY A 3 -3.45 26.94 1.95
CA GLY A 3 -3.57 25.50 1.77
C GLY A 3 -4.77 24.99 2.56
N SER A 4 -5.77 24.42 1.87
CA SER A 4 -6.92 23.78 2.51
C SER A 4 -6.44 22.78 3.56
N ARG A 5 -7.00 22.86 4.78
CA ARG A 5 -6.69 21.92 5.89
C ARG A 5 -6.83 20.46 5.44
N PHE A 6 -7.77 20.18 4.54
CA PHE A 6 -7.99 18.87 3.93
C PHE A 6 -6.79 18.40 3.08
N VAL A 7 -6.23 19.26 2.23
CA VAL A 7 -5.03 18.95 1.44
C VAL A 7 -3.83 18.73 2.36
N GLY A 8 -3.72 19.49 3.46
CA GLY A 8 -2.72 19.27 4.49
C GLY A 8 -2.83 17.90 5.16
N HIS A 9 -4.05 17.48 5.52
CA HIS A 9 -4.29 16.15 6.10
C HIS A 9 -3.96 15.03 5.10
N ILE A 10 -4.34 15.17 3.84
CA ILE A 10 -3.99 14.20 2.79
C ILE A 10 -2.47 14.08 2.66
N LYS A 11 -1.74 15.20 2.55
CA LYS A 11 -0.27 15.15 2.44
C LYS A 11 0.38 14.44 3.64
N MET A 12 -0.09 14.75 4.85
CA MET A 12 0.42 14.13 6.07
C MET A 12 0.16 12.61 6.09
N TRP A 13 -1.08 12.17 5.88
CA TRP A 13 -1.43 10.75 6.02
C TRP A 13 -0.96 9.88 4.86
N PHE A 14 -0.81 10.42 3.65
CA PHE A 14 -0.47 9.62 2.46
C PHE A 14 1.00 9.61 2.11
N PHE A 15 1.74 10.62 2.53
CA PHE A 15 3.16 10.73 2.20
C PHE A 15 4.01 10.72 3.46
N PHE A 16 3.71 11.60 4.42
CA PHE A 16 4.54 11.73 5.61
C PHE A 16 4.47 10.49 6.51
N VAL A 17 3.27 9.98 6.80
CA VAL A 17 3.12 8.78 7.66
C VAL A 17 3.76 7.53 7.04
N PRO A 18 3.52 7.17 5.76
CA PRO A 18 4.20 6.04 5.13
C PRO A 18 5.72 6.22 5.07
N LEU A 19 6.20 7.42 4.70
CA LEU A 19 7.64 7.70 4.64
C LEU A 19 8.30 7.57 6.01
N LEU A 20 7.69 8.16 7.04
CA LEU A 20 8.16 8.05 8.41
C LEU A 20 8.12 6.59 8.89
N SER A 21 7.10 5.83 8.50
CA SER A 21 6.99 4.41 8.83
C SER A 21 8.12 3.60 8.22
N VAL A 22 8.49 3.86 6.96
CA VAL A 22 9.63 3.20 6.31
C VAL A 22 10.96 3.51 7.02
N ALA A 23 11.11 4.72 7.56
CA ALA A 23 12.32 5.11 8.29
C ALA A 23 12.36 4.57 9.73
N LEU A 24 11.23 4.57 10.44
CA LEU A 24 11.18 4.21 11.85
C LEU A 24 10.97 2.71 12.10
N MET A 25 10.17 2.03 11.27
CA MET A 25 9.86 0.61 11.48
C MET A 25 11.11 -0.27 11.58
N PRO A 26 12.16 -0.11 10.75
CA PRO A 26 13.34 -0.97 10.83
C PRO A 26 14.08 -0.94 12.18
N ALA A 27 13.83 0.07 13.02
CA ALA A 27 14.37 0.14 14.37
C ALA A 27 13.76 -0.89 15.33
N VAL A 28 12.65 -1.55 14.96
CA VAL A 28 12.05 -2.61 15.76
C VAL A 28 13.02 -3.80 15.84
N PRO A 29 13.36 -4.31 17.04
CA PRO A 29 14.36 -5.36 17.21
C PRO A 29 14.00 -6.69 16.54
N ASP A 30 12.70 -7.00 16.45
CA ASP A 30 12.20 -8.25 15.91
C ASP A 30 12.26 -8.27 14.39
N SER A 31 13.30 -8.90 13.85
CA SER A 31 13.53 -9.02 12.41
C SER A 31 12.49 -9.87 11.67
N SER A 32 11.72 -10.72 12.39
CA SER A 32 10.69 -11.58 11.80
C SER A 32 9.50 -10.77 11.26
N LEU A 33 9.28 -9.57 11.80
CA LEU A 33 8.23 -8.65 11.36
C LEU A 33 8.44 -8.13 9.93
N PHE A 34 9.66 -8.22 9.40
CA PHE A 34 10.02 -7.75 8.05
C PHE A 34 10.10 -8.86 7.02
N GLU A 35 10.02 -10.11 7.46
CA GLU A 35 9.91 -11.26 6.58
C GLU A 35 8.49 -11.38 6.00
N ILE A 36 8.35 -12.10 4.89
CA ILE A 36 7.04 -12.41 4.32
C ILE A 36 6.49 -13.60 5.12
N PRO A 37 5.40 -13.45 5.90
CA PRO A 37 4.89 -14.54 6.73
C PRO A 37 4.34 -15.68 5.87
N ASP A 38 4.44 -16.92 6.34
CA ASP A 38 3.90 -18.10 5.64
C ASP A 38 2.40 -17.96 5.34
N ALA A 39 1.63 -17.36 6.25
CA ALA A 39 0.21 -17.10 6.03
C ALA A 39 -0.05 -16.13 4.85
N GLU A 40 0.81 -15.13 4.67
CA GLU A 40 0.74 -14.21 3.53
C GLU A 40 1.05 -14.96 2.24
N ALA A 41 2.17 -15.70 2.19
CA ALA A 41 2.56 -16.50 1.03
C ALA A 41 1.51 -17.56 0.66
N ALA A 42 1.01 -18.32 1.64
CA ALA A 42 -0.03 -19.33 1.44
C ALA A 42 -1.33 -18.71 0.92
N SER A 43 -1.72 -17.53 1.39
CA SER A 43 -2.91 -16.83 0.88
C SER A 43 -2.78 -16.42 -0.59
N VAL A 44 -1.56 -16.06 -1.02
CA VAL A 44 -1.28 -15.71 -2.42
C VAL A 44 -1.33 -16.95 -3.29
N VAL A 45 -0.74 -18.08 -2.85
CA VAL A 45 -0.87 -19.38 -3.54
C VAL A 45 -2.33 -19.81 -3.66
N ALA A 46 -3.10 -19.73 -2.58
CA ALA A 46 -4.51 -20.10 -2.60
C ALA A 46 -5.34 -19.22 -3.56
N SER A 47 -4.96 -17.96 -3.76
CA SER A 47 -5.71 -17.01 -4.59
C SER A 47 -5.27 -16.99 -6.06
N LEU A 48 -3.98 -17.14 -6.34
CA LEU A 48 -3.40 -17.00 -7.68
C LEU A 48 -3.01 -18.35 -8.31
N GLY A 49 -2.86 -19.40 -7.51
CA GLY A 49 -2.25 -20.66 -7.91
C GLY A 49 -0.72 -20.62 -7.92
N GLU A 50 -0.09 -21.80 -7.90
CA GLU A 50 1.37 -21.94 -7.78
C GLU A 50 2.14 -21.23 -8.89
N VAL A 51 1.70 -21.38 -10.14
CA VAL A 51 2.39 -20.81 -11.32
C VAL A 51 2.47 -19.29 -11.23
N ARG A 52 1.35 -18.61 -10.96
CA ARG A 52 1.31 -17.15 -10.86
C ARG A 52 2.02 -16.64 -9.61
N THR A 53 1.99 -17.39 -8.52
CA THR A 53 2.80 -17.04 -7.34
C THR A 53 4.29 -17.11 -7.66
N ALA A 54 4.75 -18.14 -8.36
CA ALA A 54 6.14 -18.26 -8.78
C ALA A 54 6.56 -17.10 -9.71
N GLU A 55 5.70 -16.72 -10.66
CA GLU A 55 5.93 -15.54 -11.50
C GLU A 55 6.02 -14.25 -10.69
N ALA A 56 5.17 -14.09 -9.66
CA ALA A 56 5.20 -12.94 -8.77
C ALA A 56 6.53 -12.86 -8.02
N ILE A 57 6.99 -13.97 -7.43
CA ILE A 57 8.28 -14.05 -6.73
C ILE A 57 9.44 -13.72 -7.68
N ASN A 58 9.44 -14.30 -8.88
CA ASN A 58 10.48 -14.03 -9.88
C ASN A 58 10.50 -12.56 -10.32
N ALA A 59 9.32 -11.96 -10.51
CA ALA A 59 9.21 -10.55 -10.82
C ALA A 59 9.71 -9.66 -9.66
N THR A 60 9.35 -9.99 -8.42
CA THR A 60 9.84 -9.29 -7.22
C THR A 60 11.36 -9.35 -7.14
N ASN A 61 11.96 -10.53 -7.27
CA ASN A 61 13.42 -10.71 -7.24
C ASN A 61 14.11 -9.88 -8.32
N ARG A 62 13.60 -9.94 -9.56
CA ARG A 62 14.17 -9.21 -10.68
C ARG A 62 14.06 -7.70 -10.49
N THR A 63 12.91 -7.20 -10.04
CA THR A 63 12.69 -5.77 -9.75
C THR A 63 13.59 -5.30 -8.61
N PHE A 64 13.64 -6.02 -7.49
CA PHE A 64 14.48 -5.64 -6.35
C PHE A 64 15.97 -5.64 -6.73
N LYS A 65 16.41 -6.68 -7.45
CA LYS A 65 17.78 -6.78 -7.93
C LYS A 65 18.14 -5.59 -8.82
N HIS A 66 17.31 -5.29 -9.82
CA HIS A 66 17.58 -4.23 -10.78
C HIS A 66 17.69 -2.84 -10.15
N TYR A 67 16.75 -2.49 -9.25
CA TYR A 67 16.70 -1.15 -8.68
C TYR A 67 17.65 -0.92 -7.50
N PHE A 68 17.95 -1.96 -6.70
CA PHE A 68 18.66 -1.78 -5.42
C PHE A 68 19.99 -2.54 -5.32
N VAL A 69 20.09 -3.73 -5.93
CA VAL A 69 21.29 -4.58 -5.82
C VAL A 69 22.31 -4.26 -6.91
N GLU A 70 21.87 -4.12 -8.16
CA GLU A 70 22.74 -3.80 -9.31
C GLU A 70 23.24 -2.35 -9.26
N THR A 71 22.50 -1.46 -8.58
CA THR A 71 22.91 -0.07 -8.33
C THR A 71 23.95 0.06 -7.20
N GLY A 72 24.22 -1.01 -6.45
CA GLY A 72 25.15 -0.99 -5.32
C GLY A 72 24.59 -0.39 -4.03
N LEU A 73 23.33 0.06 -3.99
CA LEU A 73 22.73 0.71 -2.82
C LEU A 73 22.68 -0.21 -1.59
N VAL A 74 22.32 -1.48 -1.81
CA VAL A 74 22.26 -2.47 -0.74
C VAL A 74 23.66 -2.72 -0.19
N GLN A 75 24.66 -2.93 -1.05
CA GLN A 75 26.03 -3.23 -0.63
C GLN A 75 26.66 -2.05 0.09
N ALA A 76 26.55 -0.84 -0.47
CA ALA A 76 27.11 0.38 0.12
C ALA A 76 26.54 0.67 1.52
N SER A 77 25.22 0.50 1.71
CA SER A 77 24.59 0.71 3.02
C SER A 77 24.96 -0.37 4.04
N MET A 78 25.13 -1.62 3.61
CA MET A 78 25.59 -2.70 4.50
C MET A 78 27.06 -2.52 4.92
N GLU A 79 27.94 -2.15 3.99
CA GLU A 79 29.37 -1.96 4.25
C GLU A 79 29.65 -0.81 5.23
N GLN A 80 28.88 0.28 5.15
CA GLN A 80 28.99 1.40 6.08
C GLN A 80 28.68 1.04 7.55
N THR A 81 27.98 -0.07 7.79
CA THR A 81 27.62 -0.53 9.14
C THR A 81 28.57 -1.60 9.69
N ARG A 82 29.66 -1.92 8.98
CA ARG A 82 30.59 -3.02 9.34
C ARG A 82 31.86 -2.59 10.07
N ASP A 83 32.10 -1.30 10.32
CA ASP A 83 33.34 -0.86 10.95
C ASP A 83 33.31 -1.12 12.47
N PRO A 84 34.05 -2.12 12.99
CA PRO A 84 33.99 -2.52 14.40
C PRO A 84 35.07 -1.83 15.24
N GLN A 85 35.82 -0.86 14.69
CA GLN A 85 37.03 -0.37 15.34
C GLN A 85 36.80 0.63 16.48
N ILE A 86 35.55 1.01 16.77
CA ILE A 86 35.20 1.95 17.84
C ILE A 86 34.21 1.30 18.81
N GLU A 87 34.56 1.26 20.10
CA GLU A 87 33.64 0.87 21.18
C GLU A 87 32.51 1.92 21.27
N ASP A 88 31.36 1.65 20.65
CA ASP A 88 30.32 2.66 20.38
C ASP A 88 29.03 2.50 21.19
N GLY A 89 29.06 1.65 22.22
CA GLY A 89 27.89 1.42 23.08
C GLY A 89 26.73 0.67 22.41
N GLY A 90 26.97 -0.04 21.30
CA GLY A 90 25.97 -0.84 20.58
C GLY A 90 25.31 -0.11 19.40
N MET A 91 25.83 1.06 19.01
CA MET A 91 25.33 1.84 17.87
C MET A 91 25.57 1.10 16.53
N THR A 92 26.67 0.38 16.39
CA THR A 92 27.01 -0.42 15.21
C THR A 92 26.04 -1.59 15.06
N ASP A 93 25.73 -2.30 16.16
CA ASP A 93 24.74 -3.37 16.18
C ASP A 93 23.33 -2.85 15.82
N PHE A 94 22.96 -1.68 16.35
CA PHE A 94 21.71 -1.03 16.00
C PHE A 94 21.65 -0.64 14.51
N ALA A 95 22.68 0.03 14.00
CA ALA A 95 22.75 0.47 12.62
C ALA A 95 22.72 -0.72 11.65
N ASN A 96 23.50 -1.76 11.94
CA ASN A 96 23.53 -2.99 11.16
C ASN A 96 22.14 -3.65 11.12
N ARG A 97 21.47 -3.80 12.28
CA ARG A 97 20.10 -4.34 12.35
C ARG A 97 19.10 -3.48 11.59
N TRP A 98 19.18 -2.16 11.76
CA TRP A 98 18.29 -1.21 11.10
C TRP A 98 18.41 -1.33 9.57
N VAL A 99 19.63 -1.38 9.02
CA VAL A 99 19.86 -1.52 7.57
C VAL A 99 19.33 -2.85 7.06
N HIS A 100 19.53 -3.95 7.79
CA HIS A 100 18.97 -5.26 7.43
C HIS A 100 17.44 -5.26 7.41
N ASN A 101 16.81 -4.75 8.46
CA ASN A 101 15.35 -4.66 8.55
C ASN A 101 14.78 -3.72 7.48
N PHE A 102 15.49 -2.63 7.17
CA PHE A 102 15.10 -1.67 6.13
C PHE A 102 15.04 -2.36 4.76
N TRP A 103 16.07 -3.09 4.38
CA TRP A 103 16.08 -3.78 3.09
C TRP A 103 15.06 -4.92 3.02
N ARG A 104 14.82 -5.64 4.13
CA ARG A 104 13.73 -6.64 4.23
C ARG A 104 12.35 -5.98 4.03
N LEU A 105 12.12 -4.83 4.68
CA LEU A 105 10.90 -4.04 4.52
C LEU A 105 10.69 -3.59 3.07
N VAL A 106 11.74 -3.05 2.43
CA VAL A 106 11.70 -2.63 1.03
C VAL A 106 11.40 -3.84 0.12
N TYR A 107 12.07 -4.97 0.33
CA TYR A 107 11.81 -6.19 -0.43
C TYR A 107 10.35 -6.64 -0.29
N ARG A 108 9.82 -6.68 0.94
CA ARG A 108 8.41 -7.02 1.22
C ARG A 108 7.44 -6.04 0.55
N MET A 109 7.75 -4.74 0.53
CA MET A 109 6.95 -3.74 -0.18
C MET A 109 6.92 -4.02 -1.68
N VAL A 110 8.06 -4.34 -2.30
CA VAL A 110 8.15 -4.72 -3.73
C VAL A 110 7.34 -5.99 -3.99
N TYR A 111 7.40 -6.98 -3.10
CA TYR A 111 6.60 -8.20 -3.18
C TYR A 111 5.10 -7.88 -3.21
N ARG A 112 4.61 -7.12 -2.23
CA ARG A 112 3.20 -6.75 -2.12
C ARG A 112 2.71 -5.93 -3.31
N LEU A 113 3.51 -5.01 -3.83
CA LEU A 113 3.20 -4.28 -5.07
C LEU A 113 3.11 -5.23 -6.27
N THR A 114 4.03 -6.20 -6.37
CA THR A 114 4.05 -7.19 -7.44
C THR A 114 2.82 -8.11 -7.36
N VAL A 115 2.39 -8.48 -6.16
CA VAL A 115 1.18 -9.26 -5.93
C VAL A 115 -0.05 -8.42 -6.26
N MET A 116 -0.17 -7.21 -5.70
CA MET A 116 -1.30 -6.29 -5.91
C MET A 116 -1.65 -6.09 -7.40
N LYS A 117 -0.66 -6.10 -8.30
CA LYS A 117 -0.86 -5.94 -9.75
C LYS A 117 -1.91 -6.90 -10.34
N TYR A 118 -2.05 -8.11 -9.79
CA TYR A 118 -2.99 -9.11 -10.29
C TYR A 118 -4.46 -8.70 -10.07
N TRP A 119 -4.75 -7.81 -9.12
CA TRP A 119 -6.09 -7.30 -8.85
C TRP A 119 -6.38 -5.95 -9.51
N LEU A 120 -5.36 -5.18 -9.92
CA LEU A 120 -5.53 -3.80 -10.40
C LEU A 120 -6.51 -3.67 -11.56
N LEU A 121 -6.40 -4.55 -12.57
CA LEU A 121 -7.31 -4.49 -13.73
C LEU A 121 -8.76 -4.78 -13.33
N GLY A 122 -8.97 -5.81 -12.49
CA GLY A 122 -10.31 -6.15 -11.99
C GLY A 122 -10.91 -5.02 -11.15
N THR A 123 -10.12 -4.43 -10.26
CA THR A 123 -10.50 -3.27 -9.44
C THR A 123 -10.85 -2.07 -10.32
N LEU A 124 -10.09 -1.81 -11.37
CA LEU A 124 -10.35 -0.70 -12.30
C LEU A 124 -11.65 -0.91 -13.07
N VAL A 125 -11.87 -2.09 -13.64
CA VAL A 125 -13.10 -2.42 -14.38
C VAL A 125 -14.32 -2.36 -13.45
N PHE A 126 -14.23 -2.95 -12.26
CA PHE A 126 -15.30 -2.89 -11.26
C PHE A 126 -15.58 -1.46 -10.81
N GLY A 127 -14.54 -0.68 -10.49
CA GLY A 127 -14.67 0.72 -10.10
C GLY A 127 -15.32 1.57 -11.19
N ALA A 128 -14.95 1.35 -12.46
CA ALA A 128 -15.57 2.03 -13.60
C ALA A 128 -17.06 1.68 -13.74
N ALA A 129 -17.42 0.39 -13.62
CA ALA A 129 -18.81 -0.05 -13.67
C ALA A 129 -19.64 0.57 -12.54
N MET A 130 -19.12 0.56 -11.31
CA MET A 130 -19.76 1.16 -10.14
C MET A 130 -19.91 2.68 -10.27
N PHE A 131 -18.91 3.37 -10.82
CA PHE A 131 -18.99 4.79 -11.10
C PHE A 131 -20.09 5.09 -12.14
N ILE A 132 -20.10 4.37 -13.27
CA ILE A 132 -21.10 4.53 -14.34
C ILE A 132 -22.51 4.31 -13.77
N ASP A 133 -22.75 3.21 -13.06
CA ASP A 133 -24.05 2.93 -12.43
C ASP A 133 -24.47 4.06 -11.48
N GLY A 134 -23.55 4.55 -10.65
CA GLY A 134 -23.79 5.68 -9.77
C GLY A 134 -24.20 6.95 -10.52
N THR A 135 -23.56 7.24 -11.66
CA THR A 135 -23.94 8.40 -12.50
C THR A 135 -25.32 8.25 -13.13
N VAL A 136 -25.71 7.05 -13.57
CA VAL A 136 -27.05 6.78 -14.11
C VAL A 136 -28.10 6.95 -13.02
N ARG A 137 -27.86 6.39 -11.83
CA ARG A 137 -28.73 6.54 -10.65
C ARG A 137 -28.98 8.00 -10.29
N ARG A 138 -27.94 8.85 -10.39
CA ARG A 138 -28.07 10.30 -10.20
C ARG A 138 -29.03 10.92 -11.21
N LYS A 139 -28.86 10.62 -12.51
CA LYS A 139 -29.73 11.14 -13.57
C LYS A 139 -31.19 10.76 -13.36
N VAL A 140 -31.46 9.50 -12.97
CA VAL A 140 -32.80 9.03 -12.62
C VAL A 140 -33.39 9.82 -11.45
N ARG A 141 -32.62 10.06 -10.38
CA ARG A 141 -33.08 10.86 -9.23
C ARG A 141 -33.35 12.32 -9.61
N ALA A 142 -32.49 12.92 -10.43
CA ALA A 142 -32.69 14.29 -10.90
C ALA A 142 -33.99 14.41 -11.71
N ALA A 143 -34.28 13.43 -12.59
CA ALA A 143 -35.53 13.38 -13.33
C ALA A 143 -36.77 13.18 -12.43
N ALA A 144 -36.60 12.53 -11.28
CA ALA A 144 -37.66 12.33 -10.28
C ALA A 144 -37.78 13.47 -9.25
N ALA A 145 -37.15 14.63 -9.48
CA ALA A 145 -37.05 15.74 -8.53
C ALA A 145 -36.51 15.34 -7.13
N GLY A 146 -35.70 14.28 -7.09
CA GLY A 146 -35.11 13.75 -5.85
C GLY A 146 -33.96 14.62 -5.34
N TYR A 147 -33.90 14.78 -4.01
CA TYR A 147 -32.82 15.51 -3.36
C TYR A 147 -31.51 14.72 -3.32
N VAL A 148 -30.38 15.42 -3.49
CA VAL A 148 -29.02 14.87 -3.41
C VAL A 148 -28.31 15.48 -2.21
N SER A 149 -27.77 14.65 -1.32
CA SER A 149 -27.09 15.10 -0.10
C SER A 149 -25.61 15.48 -0.38
N PRO A 150 -25.20 16.76 -0.21
CA PRO A 150 -23.81 17.17 -0.36
C PRO A 150 -22.88 16.47 0.62
N LEU A 151 -23.36 16.21 1.84
CA LEU A 151 -22.62 15.48 2.88
C LEU A 151 -22.23 14.07 2.42
N SER A 152 -23.15 13.37 1.73
CA SER A 152 -22.87 12.03 1.19
C SER A 152 -21.71 12.05 0.17
N PHE A 153 -21.62 13.09 -0.66
CA PHE A 153 -20.52 13.24 -1.61
C PHE A 153 -19.19 13.50 -0.90
N HIS A 154 -19.16 14.44 0.05
CA HIS A 154 -17.94 14.74 0.79
C HIS A 154 -17.44 13.54 1.60
N LEU A 155 -18.34 12.80 2.26
CA LEU A 155 -17.98 11.61 3.02
C LEU A 155 -17.44 10.50 2.11
N ALA A 156 -18.06 10.28 0.94
CA ALA A 156 -17.56 9.34 -0.05
C ALA A 156 -16.16 9.74 -0.55
N GLY A 157 -15.93 11.03 -0.83
CA GLY A 157 -14.61 11.54 -1.20
C GLY A 157 -13.54 11.28 -0.13
N HIS A 158 -13.85 11.54 1.15
CA HIS A 158 -12.96 11.21 2.27
C HIS A 158 -12.73 9.70 2.41
N GLY A 159 -13.76 8.89 2.18
CA GLY A 159 -13.65 7.44 2.19
C GLY A 159 -12.73 6.92 1.09
N ILE A 160 -12.85 7.43 -0.14
CA ILE A 160 -11.96 7.07 -1.26
C ILE A 160 -10.51 7.37 -0.88
N LEU A 161 -10.27 8.57 -0.36
CA LEU A 161 -8.97 8.96 0.14
C LEU A 161 -8.48 7.98 1.21
N LEU A 162 -9.27 7.70 2.25
CA LEU A 162 -8.89 6.78 3.30
C LEU A 162 -8.52 5.39 2.74
N VAL A 163 -9.27 4.87 1.77
CA VAL A 163 -8.96 3.59 1.13
C VAL A 163 -7.60 3.62 0.43
N PHE A 164 -7.29 4.67 -0.33
CA PHE A 164 -5.97 4.82 -0.94
C PHE A 164 -4.85 4.96 0.09
N GLY A 165 -5.04 5.80 1.12
CA GLY A 165 -4.06 6.01 2.18
C GLY A 165 -3.75 4.71 2.92
N VAL A 166 -4.79 3.98 3.33
CA VAL A 166 -4.66 2.66 3.96
C VAL A 166 -3.95 1.70 3.01
N ALA A 167 -4.34 1.61 1.74
CA ALA A 167 -3.70 0.72 0.77
C ALA A 167 -2.18 0.94 0.66
N PHE A 168 -1.70 2.19 0.70
CA PHE A 168 -0.26 2.46 0.74
C PHE A 168 0.37 2.07 2.07
N THR A 169 -0.27 2.37 3.20
CA THR A 169 0.23 1.99 4.53
C THR A 169 0.31 0.47 4.69
N VAL A 170 -0.64 -0.32 4.16
CA VAL A 170 -0.60 -1.79 4.29
C VAL A 170 0.61 -2.39 3.60
N LEU A 171 1.18 -1.73 2.58
CA LEU A 171 2.39 -2.22 1.91
C LEU A 171 3.57 -2.28 2.88
N ILE A 172 3.62 -1.36 3.84
CA ILE A 172 4.70 -1.18 4.82
C ILE A 172 4.36 -1.85 6.16
N ALA A 173 3.08 -2.16 6.40
CA ALA A 173 2.61 -2.65 7.69
C ALA A 173 3.26 -4.00 8.07
N PRO A 174 3.74 -4.16 9.32
CA PRO A 174 4.39 -5.38 9.81
C PRO A 174 3.37 -6.48 10.18
N VAL A 175 2.28 -6.61 9.43
CA VAL A 175 1.22 -7.60 9.64
C VAL A 175 0.98 -8.38 8.35
N PRO A 176 0.58 -9.66 8.39
CA PRO A 176 0.29 -10.43 7.18
C PRO A 176 -0.78 -9.75 6.32
N LEU A 177 -0.49 -9.56 5.03
CA LEU A 177 -1.43 -9.00 4.07
C LEU A 177 -2.05 -10.11 3.23
N LEU A 178 -3.16 -10.66 3.71
CA LEU A 178 -3.82 -11.77 3.01
C LEU A 178 -4.37 -11.32 1.67
N ALA A 179 -4.17 -12.14 0.63
CA ALA A 179 -4.60 -11.83 -0.73
C ALA A 179 -6.11 -11.43 -0.86
N PRO A 180 -7.07 -12.04 -0.13
CA PRO A 180 -8.47 -11.63 -0.15
C PRO A 180 -8.73 -10.19 0.31
N TYR A 181 -7.82 -9.56 1.07
CA TYR A 181 -7.98 -8.16 1.48
C TYR A 181 -7.95 -7.20 0.29
N TRP A 182 -7.29 -7.55 -0.82
CA TRP A 182 -7.35 -6.77 -2.05
C TRP A 182 -8.77 -6.72 -2.65
N LEU A 183 -9.54 -7.81 -2.53
CA LEU A 183 -10.93 -7.84 -2.95
C LEU A 183 -11.82 -6.97 -2.04
N ALA A 184 -11.59 -7.01 -0.73
CA ALA A 184 -12.29 -6.15 0.21
C ALA A 184 -12.02 -4.66 -0.08
N ILE A 185 -10.76 -4.29 -0.32
CA ILE A 185 -10.35 -2.93 -0.73
C ILE A 185 -11.05 -2.53 -2.03
N ALA A 186 -11.07 -3.41 -3.05
CA ALA A 186 -11.74 -3.15 -4.32
C ALA A 186 -13.26 -2.95 -4.15
N GLY A 187 -13.90 -3.79 -3.32
CA GLY A 187 -15.32 -3.68 -2.98
C GLY A 187 -15.66 -2.36 -2.29
N CYS A 188 -14.89 -1.99 -1.27
CA CYS A 188 -15.02 -0.71 -0.58
C CYS A 188 -14.83 0.47 -1.53
N LEU A 189 -13.79 0.44 -2.37
CA LEU A 189 -13.52 1.48 -3.36
C LEU A 189 -14.69 1.62 -4.35
N GLY A 190 -15.21 0.52 -4.89
CA GLY A 190 -16.35 0.53 -5.80
C GLY A 190 -17.61 1.10 -5.15
N ALA A 191 -17.93 0.70 -3.92
CA ALA A 191 -19.08 1.25 -3.19
C ALA A 191 -18.96 2.76 -2.94
N LEU A 192 -17.76 3.23 -2.60
CA LEU A 192 -17.49 4.65 -2.40
C LEU A 192 -17.53 5.45 -3.70
N LEU A 193 -16.98 4.91 -4.79
CA LEU A 193 -17.07 5.52 -6.13
C LEU A 193 -18.52 5.65 -6.58
N TRP A 194 -19.31 4.59 -6.41
CA TRP A 194 -20.75 4.61 -6.68
C TRP A 194 -21.48 5.65 -5.84
N LYS A 195 -21.17 5.73 -4.53
CA LYS A 195 -21.78 6.69 -3.62
C LYS A 195 -21.41 8.13 -3.97
N ALA A 196 -20.15 8.39 -4.32
CA ALA A 196 -19.68 9.68 -4.80
C ALA A 196 -20.39 10.09 -6.10
N ALA A 197 -20.40 9.20 -7.10
CA ALA A 197 -21.04 9.44 -8.40
C ALA A 197 -22.55 9.69 -8.29
N SER A 198 -23.24 8.91 -7.44
CA SER A 198 -24.68 9.03 -7.21
C SER A 198 -25.09 10.23 -6.35
N SER A 199 -24.14 10.88 -5.67
CA SER A 199 -24.39 11.99 -4.73
C SER A 199 -23.75 13.33 -5.15
N TYR A 200 -23.03 13.37 -6.26
CA TYR A 200 -22.42 14.60 -6.81
C TYR A 200 -23.51 15.54 -7.34
N GLN A 201 -23.42 16.84 -7.04
CA GLN A 201 -24.36 17.87 -7.51
C GLN A 201 -24.02 18.35 -8.91
#